data_AF-A0A660RTI0-F1
#
_entry.id   AF-A0A660RTI0-F1
#
_cell.length_a   1.000
_cell.length_b   1.000
_cell.length_c   1.000
_cell.angle_alpha   90.00
_cell.angle_beta   90.00
_cell.angle_gamma   90.00
#
_symmetry.space_group_name_H-M   'P 1'
#
loop_
_entity.id
_entity.type
_entity.pdbx_description
1 polymer ?
#
loop_
_entity_poly.entity_id
_entity_poly.type
_entity_poly.pdbx_seq_one_letter_code
_entity_poly.pdbx_strand_id
1 'polypeptide(L)'
;MKVDYTNVYTFFIPENQKDKEILENLSKNVVIRKLEYNPILKRKEVKYVTLLQKNRNNIYYILSGLLPYLKMKYPKIHTSLIDLEKLKNDSIWQTLRDYQKRAILNLLEQPRGIIDAIMGCVDGDTEFLTPFGWKKISEYSPNDLVCQWYPDGRTEFVKPLNYIKTPAREFYLIKSKSFEMLLSPEHRVPYLTWRKRKVQVDTMENLYNRFKKFTNSDSHIIIPRTFKLPMNNKGLDISDDLLRVLIMQCADGHIAYRKNFRIVIREKKERKKKRAIELLERAKIPYKMYKSKSKYNKGFLVISYTPPKEIQRTDLSILFQCNEHQAKIAVEEMLFWDGSIYKGKNGSGKLRICKVFHGQKIDVDVFQFLASAIHNSIVSIYKDKRKYKKHDIFYARINKGKISYILKRHIKKIKIQNTYQYCFTTPSGFWLARKNGKIFPTGNSGKTYMIMAICKAIKENIPILVIIPKYQALLEQTVKKFLEFFKKYEIGWNYGKGYKNGRIMI
;
A
#
# COMPACT_ATOMS: atom_id res chain seq x y z
N MET A 1 -5.85 51.80 -0.19
CA MET A 1 -6.07 50.61 -1.05
C MET A 1 -7.33 49.90 -0.62
N LYS A 2 -8.29 49.76 -1.53
CA LYS A 2 -9.49 48.97 -1.30
C LYS A 2 -9.20 47.50 -1.60
N VAL A 3 -9.67 46.62 -0.71
CA VAL A 3 -9.56 45.17 -0.93
C VAL A 3 -10.96 44.59 -1.12
N ASP A 4 -11.14 43.93 -2.25
CA ASP A 4 -12.39 43.27 -2.62
C ASP A 4 -12.15 41.77 -2.84
N TYR A 5 -13.16 40.95 -2.62
CA TYR A 5 -12.99 39.51 -2.58
C TYR A 5 -14.16 38.78 -3.26
N THR A 6 -13.80 37.85 -4.15
CA THR A 6 -14.72 36.83 -4.71
C THR A 6 -14.35 35.46 -4.20
N ASN A 7 -15.18 34.43 -4.39
CA ASN A 7 -14.88 33.04 -3.97
C ASN A 7 -13.57 32.45 -4.51
N VAL A 8 -12.97 33.08 -5.53
CA VAL A 8 -11.77 32.58 -6.21
C VAL A 8 -10.59 33.55 -6.08
N TYR A 9 -10.84 34.86 -6.19
CA TYR A 9 -9.80 35.89 -6.23
C TYR A 9 -9.98 36.95 -5.15
N THR A 10 -8.84 37.42 -4.65
CA THR A 10 -8.73 38.67 -3.91
C THR A 10 -8.22 39.74 -4.85
N PHE A 11 -8.93 40.86 -4.89
CA PHE A 11 -8.62 42.03 -5.68
C PHE A 11 -8.11 43.14 -4.77
N PHE A 12 -7.03 43.78 -5.21
CA PHE A 12 -6.42 44.93 -4.59
C PHE A 12 -6.55 46.08 -5.58
N ILE A 13 -7.37 47.05 -5.20
CA ILE A 13 -7.67 48.23 -6.01
C ILE A 13 -6.85 49.38 -5.39
N PRO A 14 -5.78 49.84 -6.06
CA PRO A 14 -5.01 50.98 -5.56
C PRO A 14 -5.89 52.23 -5.61
N GLU A 15 -5.99 52.97 -4.49
CA GLU A 15 -6.79 54.20 -4.40
C GLU A 15 -5.92 55.44 -4.60
N ASN A 16 -4.60 55.29 -4.54
CA ASN A 16 -3.61 56.35 -4.76
C ASN A 16 -2.29 55.77 -5.31
N GLN A 17 -1.36 56.66 -5.67
CA GLN A 17 -0.06 56.29 -6.24
C GLN A 17 0.81 55.46 -5.27
N LYS A 18 0.73 55.74 -3.97
CA LYS A 18 1.46 55.00 -2.92
C LYS A 18 1.00 53.54 -2.82
N ASP A 19 -0.31 53.29 -2.92
CA ASP A 19 -0.88 51.94 -2.97
C ASP A 19 -0.36 51.16 -4.19
N LYS A 20 -0.25 51.84 -5.34
CA LYS A 20 0.25 51.25 -6.57
C LYS A 20 1.71 50.81 -6.43
N GLU A 21 2.56 51.65 -5.84
CA GLU A 21 3.97 51.32 -5.57
C GLU A 21 4.12 50.14 -4.61
N ILE A 22 3.28 50.08 -3.56
CA ILE A 22 3.24 48.95 -2.62
C ILE A 22 2.89 47.66 -3.36
N LEU A 23 1.86 47.66 -4.20
CA LEU A 23 1.43 46.49 -4.97
C LEU A 23 2.46 46.06 -6.02
N GLU A 24 3.13 47.02 -6.67
CA GLU A 24 4.23 46.73 -7.60
C GLU A 24 5.41 46.10 -6.89
N ASN A 25 5.78 46.60 -5.71
CA ASN A 25 6.83 46.00 -4.88
C ASN A 25 6.44 44.59 -4.39
N LEU A 26 5.21 44.41 -3.91
CA LEU A 26 4.69 43.08 -3.54
C LEU A 26 4.70 42.12 -4.71
N SER A 27 4.32 42.55 -5.92
CA SER A 27 4.32 41.69 -7.10
C SER A 27 5.72 41.18 -7.47
N LYS A 28 6.77 41.98 -7.22
CA LYS A 28 8.17 41.58 -7.44
C LYS A 28 8.68 40.59 -6.39
N ASN A 29 8.22 40.71 -5.15
CA ASN A 29 8.69 39.89 -4.04
C ASN A 29 7.87 38.60 -3.85
N VAL A 30 6.61 38.59 -4.29
CA VAL A 30 5.68 37.47 -4.09
C VAL A 30 5.71 36.62 -5.35
N VAL A 31 6.86 35.98 -5.55
CA VAL A 31 7.18 35.17 -6.72
C VAL A 31 7.43 33.72 -6.32
N ILE A 32 7.04 32.80 -7.20
CA ILE A 32 7.34 31.37 -7.08
C ILE A 32 8.43 30.98 -8.07
N ARG A 33 9.30 30.07 -7.62
CA ARG A 33 10.44 29.56 -8.39
C ARG A 33 9.99 28.48 -9.37
N LYS A 34 9.87 28.81 -10.64
CA LYS A 34 9.49 27.90 -11.72
C LYS A 34 10.72 27.36 -12.46
N LEU A 35 10.70 26.07 -12.81
CA LEU A 35 11.67 25.48 -13.72
C LEU A 35 11.08 25.39 -15.13
N GLU A 36 11.57 26.20 -16.06
CA GLU A 36 11.19 26.14 -17.47
C GLU A 36 12.28 25.44 -18.28
N TYR A 37 11.88 24.54 -19.19
CA TYR A 37 12.81 23.97 -20.14
C TYR A 37 13.18 25.03 -21.17
N ASN A 38 14.46 25.36 -21.25
CA ASN A 38 15.00 26.21 -22.29
C ASN A 38 15.37 25.33 -23.49
N PRO A 39 14.65 25.41 -24.62
CA PRO A 39 14.89 24.55 -25.78
C PRO A 39 16.22 24.84 -26.47
N ILE A 40 16.75 26.06 -26.33
CA ILE A 40 18.04 26.48 -26.89
C ILE A 40 19.19 25.86 -26.09
N LEU A 41 19.12 25.95 -24.75
CA LEU A 41 20.17 25.46 -23.85
C LEU A 41 19.98 23.99 -23.42
N LYS A 42 18.92 23.33 -23.90
CA LYS A 42 18.51 21.96 -23.56
C LYS A 42 18.52 21.64 -22.06
N ARG A 43 18.31 22.64 -21.20
CA ARG A 43 18.32 22.50 -19.73
C ARG A 43 17.15 23.23 -19.09
N LYS A 44 16.82 22.86 -17.85
CA LYS A 44 15.79 23.56 -17.07
C LYS A 44 16.41 24.77 -16.39
N GLU A 45 15.86 25.95 -16.66
CA GLU A 45 16.28 27.20 -16.05
C GLU A 45 15.27 27.67 -15.02
N VAL A 46 15.77 28.37 -14.01
CA VAL A 46 14.94 28.94 -12.95
C VAL A 46 14.38 30.27 -13.45
N LYS A 47 13.05 30.38 -13.51
CA LYS A 47 12.32 31.63 -13.70
C LYS A 47 11.46 31.92 -12.49
N TYR A 48 11.27 33.18 -12.18
CA TYR A 48 10.39 33.61 -11.09
C TYR A 48 9.07 34.09 -11.68
N VAL A 49 7.96 33.55 -11.18
CA VAL A 49 6.60 33.92 -11.64
C VAL A 49 5.89 34.63 -10.50
N THR A 50 5.38 35.84 -10.76
CA THR A 50 4.61 36.59 -9.76
C THR A 50 3.24 35.94 -9.49
N LEU A 51 2.88 35.81 -8.22
CA LEU A 51 1.56 35.34 -7.81
C LEU A 51 0.52 36.46 -7.83
N LEU A 52 0.95 37.70 -7.57
CA LEU A 52 0.11 38.90 -7.61
C LEU A 52 0.06 39.42 -9.06
N GLN A 53 -1.04 39.13 -9.74
CA GLN A 53 -1.24 39.49 -11.14
C GLN A 53 -1.89 40.87 -11.25
N LYS A 54 -1.73 41.54 -12.39
CA LYS A 54 -2.31 42.85 -12.67
C LYS A 54 -3.17 42.77 -13.92
N ASN A 55 -4.39 43.29 -13.88
CA ASN A 55 -5.25 43.36 -15.06
C ASN A 55 -5.08 44.69 -15.81
N ARG A 56 -5.77 44.84 -16.95
CA ARG A 56 -5.72 46.04 -17.81
C ARG A 56 -6.18 47.32 -17.10
N ASN A 57 -7.00 47.21 -16.06
CA ASN A 57 -7.57 48.35 -15.32
C ASN A 57 -6.75 48.72 -14.07
N ASN A 58 -5.47 48.35 -14.00
CA ASN A 58 -4.60 48.55 -12.83
C ASN A 58 -5.10 47.90 -11.52
N ILE A 59 -6.01 46.93 -11.59
CA ILE A 59 -6.44 46.15 -10.44
C ILE A 59 -5.51 44.94 -10.29
N TYR A 60 -4.94 44.80 -9.11
CA TYR A 60 -4.08 43.67 -8.77
C TYR A 60 -4.94 42.56 -8.20
N TYR A 61 -4.62 41.31 -8.50
CA TYR A 61 -5.38 40.18 -8.02
C TYR A 61 -4.51 38.96 -7.79
N ILE A 62 -4.93 38.14 -6.82
CA ILE A 62 -4.29 36.87 -6.48
C ILE A 62 -5.38 35.84 -6.21
N LEU A 63 -5.10 34.56 -6.47
CA LEU A 63 -5.97 33.49 -5.98
C LEU A 63 -6.11 33.65 -4.47
N SER A 64 -7.34 33.77 -3.97
CA SER A 64 -7.55 34.09 -2.55
C SER A 64 -6.83 33.10 -1.64
N GLY A 65 -6.75 31.81 -2.01
CA GLY A 65 -6.01 30.77 -1.28
C GLY A 65 -4.49 30.97 -1.18
N LEU A 66 -3.94 32.02 -1.78
CA LEU A 66 -2.54 32.42 -1.71
C LEU A 66 -2.30 33.68 -0.85
N LEU A 67 -3.33 34.26 -0.23
CA LEU A 67 -3.20 35.44 0.66
C LEU A 67 -2.13 35.31 1.78
N PRO A 68 -1.86 34.13 2.37
CA PRO A 68 -0.83 34.00 3.40
C PRO A 68 0.58 34.29 2.88
N TYR A 69 0.82 34.10 1.58
CA TYR A 69 2.09 34.49 0.96
C TYR A 69 2.30 36.01 0.92
N LEU A 70 1.22 36.79 1.12
CA LEU A 70 1.24 38.23 1.35
C LEU A 70 1.21 38.61 2.84
N LYS A 71 1.31 37.63 3.75
CA LYS A 71 1.11 37.80 5.21
C LYS A 71 -0.26 38.40 5.59
N MET A 72 -1.26 38.27 4.71
CA MET A 72 -2.61 38.79 4.95
C MET A 72 -3.52 37.71 5.53
N LYS A 73 -4.43 38.11 6.44
CA LYS A 73 -5.46 37.23 6.99
C LYS A 73 -6.58 37.01 5.97
N TYR A 74 -7.19 35.83 5.98
CA TYR A 74 -8.37 35.54 5.17
C TYR A 74 -9.63 36.22 5.75
N PRO A 75 -10.59 36.64 4.90
CA PRO A 75 -11.93 37.04 5.36
C PRO A 75 -12.66 35.83 5.97
N LYS A 76 -13.48 35.99 7.03
CA LYS A 76 -14.15 34.85 7.72
C LYS A 76 -15.32 34.27 6.90
N ILE A 77 -15.55 32.95 6.96
CA ILE A 77 -16.85 32.34 6.55
C ILE A 77 -17.89 32.66 7.63
N HIS A 78 -19.14 32.89 7.23
CA HIS A 78 -20.26 32.94 8.16
C HIS A 78 -20.50 31.54 8.76
N THR A 79 -20.31 31.40 10.08
CA THR A 79 -20.29 30.10 10.80
C THR A 79 -21.52 29.23 10.59
N SER A 80 -22.68 29.83 10.26
CA SER A 80 -23.92 29.12 9.94
C SER A 80 -23.85 28.19 8.70
N LEU A 81 -22.81 28.32 7.89
CA LEU A 81 -22.60 27.56 6.65
C LEU A 81 -21.76 26.29 6.86
N ILE A 82 -21.19 26.11 8.05
CA ILE A 82 -20.30 25.00 8.39
C ILE A 82 -21.02 24.12 9.41
N ASP A 83 -21.12 22.83 9.10
CA ASP A 83 -21.68 21.84 10.01
C ASP A 83 -20.55 21.00 10.61
N LEU A 84 -19.88 21.58 11.61
CA LEU A 84 -18.77 20.95 12.31
C LEU A 84 -19.21 19.72 13.11
N GLU A 85 -20.43 19.70 13.64
CA GLU A 85 -20.95 18.57 14.39
C GLU A 85 -21.19 17.38 13.48
N LYS A 86 -21.80 17.60 12.30
CA LYS A 86 -21.94 16.56 11.26
C LYS A 86 -20.58 15.98 10.87
N LEU A 87 -19.57 16.83 10.66
CA LEU A 87 -18.22 16.34 10.34
C LEU A 87 -17.64 15.53 11.51
N LYS A 88 -17.71 16.02 12.75
CA LYS A 88 -17.15 15.35 13.93
C LYS A 88 -17.78 13.97 14.19
N ASN A 89 -19.05 13.81 13.85
CA ASN A 89 -19.80 12.57 13.98
C ASN A 89 -19.58 11.60 12.80
N ASP A 90 -18.95 12.04 11.71
CA ASP A 90 -18.66 11.20 10.55
C ASP A 90 -17.46 10.28 10.78
N SER A 91 -17.52 9.05 10.24
CA SER A 91 -16.43 8.06 10.34
C SER A 91 -15.12 8.56 9.72
N ILE A 92 -15.19 9.47 8.75
CA ILE A 92 -14.00 10.10 8.15
C ILE A 92 -13.27 10.95 9.18
N TRP A 93 -13.96 11.67 10.07
CA TRP A 93 -13.32 12.50 11.10
C TRP A 93 -12.48 11.69 12.08
N GLN A 94 -12.97 10.50 12.44
CA GLN A 94 -12.22 9.57 13.29
C GLN A 94 -10.98 9.00 12.58
N THR A 95 -10.97 9.02 11.25
CA THR A 95 -9.84 8.55 10.42
C THR A 95 -8.75 9.61 10.26
N LEU A 96 -9.06 10.88 10.52
CA LEU A 96 -8.14 12.02 10.38
C LEU A 96 -7.28 12.24 11.63
N ARG A 97 -6.02 12.65 11.43
CA ARG A 97 -5.07 12.99 12.51
C ARG A 97 -5.29 14.39 13.04
N ASP A 98 -4.78 14.71 14.23
CA ASP A 98 -4.97 16.04 14.85
C ASP A 98 -4.40 17.18 14.01
N TYR A 99 -3.30 16.99 13.28
CA TYR A 99 -2.82 18.03 12.37
C TYR A 99 -3.69 18.16 11.12
N GLN A 100 -4.32 17.06 10.67
CA GLN A 100 -5.26 17.07 9.55
C GLN A 100 -6.59 17.70 9.97
N LYS A 101 -7.08 17.35 11.15
CA LYS A 101 -8.21 17.99 11.82
C LYS A 101 -7.94 19.46 12.02
N ARG A 102 -6.76 19.86 12.54
CA ARG A 102 -6.35 21.27 12.64
C ARG A 102 -6.27 21.96 11.28
N ALA A 103 -5.70 21.31 10.27
CA ALA A 103 -5.65 21.89 8.92
C ALA A 103 -7.06 22.08 8.33
N ILE A 104 -7.96 21.13 8.56
CA ILE A 104 -9.37 21.21 8.16
C ILE A 104 -10.11 22.29 8.96
N LEU A 105 -9.95 22.35 10.29
CA LEU A 105 -10.56 23.37 11.13
C LEU A 105 -10.06 24.76 10.77
N ASN A 106 -8.75 24.94 10.60
CA ASN A 106 -8.15 26.19 10.15
C ASN A 106 -8.70 26.60 8.77
N LEU A 107 -8.93 25.64 7.86
CA LEU A 107 -9.50 25.89 6.54
C LEU A 107 -11.02 26.20 6.60
N LEU A 108 -11.75 25.58 7.52
CA LEU A 108 -13.16 25.86 7.75
C LEU A 108 -13.34 27.23 8.44
N GLU A 109 -12.41 27.63 9.31
CA GLU A 109 -12.36 28.97 9.89
C GLU A 109 -11.94 30.05 8.86
N GLN A 110 -11.17 29.67 7.84
CA GLN A 110 -10.56 30.59 6.87
C GLN A 110 -10.78 30.10 5.40
N PRO A 111 -11.72 30.72 4.66
CA PRO A 111 -12.52 30.13 3.57
C PRO A 111 -11.83 29.55 2.34
N ARG A 112 -10.54 29.76 2.14
CA ARG A 112 -9.86 29.47 0.87
C ARG A 112 -8.43 29.13 1.21
N GLY A 113 -7.98 27.91 0.96
CA GLY A 113 -6.65 27.52 1.40
C GLY A 113 -6.09 26.38 0.56
N ILE A 114 -4.77 26.41 0.41
CA ILE A 114 -4.02 25.28 -0.14
C ILE A 114 -3.92 24.24 0.97
N ILE A 115 -4.35 23.02 0.65
CA ILE A 115 -4.07 21.88 1.50
C ILE A 115 -2.82 21.21 0.95
N ASP A 116 -1.68 21.56 1.53
CA ASP A 116 -0.46 20.79 1.33
C ASP A 116 -0.54 19.52 2.18
N ALA A 117 -1.22 18.52 1.64
CA ALA A 117 -1.02 17.16 2.10
C ALA A 117 0.18 16.61 1.31
N ILE A 118 1.07 15.86 1.95
CA ILE A 118 2.17 15.18 1.26
C ILE A 118 1.80 13.69 1.11
N MET A 119 2.17 13.08 -0.02
CA MET A 119 1.81 11.68 -0.29
C MET A 119 2.77 10.74 0.44
N GLY A 120 2.23 9.99 1.40
CA GLY A 120 2.89 8.80 1.94
C GLY A 120 2.85 7.64 0.94
N CYS A 121 4.02 7.12 0.56
CA CYS A 121 4.21 6.05 -0.42
C CYS A 121 5.32 5.04 -0.02
N VAL A 122 5.33 3.90 -0.70
CA VAL A 122 6.36 2.84 -0.65
C VAL A 122 7.20 2.85 -1.93
N ASP A 123 8.28 2.05 -1.98
CA ASP A 123 9.09 1.88 -3.19
C ASP A 123 8.51 0.86 -4.18
N GLY A 124 9.02 0.85 -5.41
CA GLY A 124 8.51 -0.01 -6.49
C GLY A 124 8.66 -1.51 -6.26
N ASP A 125 9.66 -1.95 -5.49
CA ASP A 125 9.87 -3.37 -5.19
C ASP A 125 9.00 -3.88 -4.03
N THR A 126 8.19 -3.02 -3.41
CA THR A 126 7.20 -3.47 -2.44
C THR A 126 6.08 -4.22 -3.18
N GLU A 127 5.80 -5.44 -2.76
CA GLU A 127 4.77 -6.30 -3.34
C GLU A 127 3.42 -6.09 -2.63
N PHE A 128 2.34 -6.24 -3.39
CA PHE A 128 0.98 -6.33 -2.89
C PHE A 128 0.39 -7.71 -3.21
N LEU A 129 -0.56 -8.17 -2.40
CA LEU A 129 -1.21 -9.46 -2.59
C LEU A 129 -2.42 -9.33 -3.51
N THR A 130 -2.46 -10.16 -4.56
CA THR A 130 -3.59 -10.40 -5.46
C THR A 130 -4.21 -11.78 -5.18
N PRO A 131 -5.39 -12.11 -5.73
CA PRO A 131 -5.96 -13.46 -5.63
C PRO A 131 -5.08 -14.57 -6.23
N PHE A 132 -4.10 -14.21 -7.06
CA PHE A 132 -3.22 -15.15 -7.77
C PHE A 132 -1.77 -15.10 -7.25
N GLY A 133 -1.51 -14.34 -6.19
CA GLY A 133 -0.20 -14.25 -5.56
C GLY A 133 0.33 -12.83 -5.45
N TRP A 134 1.61 -12.73 -5.10
CA TRP A 134 2.29 -11.46 -4.84
C TRP A 134 2.79 -10.82 -6.13
N LYS A 135 2.54 -9.52 -6.28
CA LYS A 135 2.95 -8.73 -7.46
C LYS A 135 3.63 -7.45 -7.01
N LYS A 136 4.67 -6.99 -7.71
CA LYS A 136 5.31 -5.71 -7.35
C LYS A 136 4.35 -4.55 -7.57
N ILE A 137 4.36 -3.56 -6.68
CA ILE A 137 3.49 -2.39 -6.81
C ILE A 137 3.78 -1.56 -8.06
N SER A 138 5.02 -1.60 -8.56
CA SER A 138 5.37 -0.97 -9.85
C SER A 138 4.77 -1.68 -11.07
N GLU A 139 4.30 -2.91 -10.92
CA GLU A 139 3.71 -3.75 -11.98
C GLU A 139 2.18 -3.77 -11.92
N TYR A 140 1.57 -2.99 -11.02
CA TYR A 140 0.12 -2.90 -10.88
C TYR A 140 -0.58 -2.60 -12.22
N SER A 141 -1.68 -3.30 -12.47
CA SER A 141 -2.56 -3.14 -13.63
C SER A 141 -3.98 -2.76 -13.16
N PRO A 142 -4.75 -1.94 -13.91
CA PRO A 142 -6.06 -1.44 -13.46
C PRO A 142 -7.11 -2.49 -13.05
N ASN A 143 -6.96 -3.73 -13.52
CA ASN A 143 -7.84 -4.85 -13.21
C ASN A 143 -7.35 -5.69 -12.02
N ASP A 144 -6.17 -5.41 -11.48
CA ASP A 144 -5.67 -6.12 -10.31
C ASP A 144 -6.48 -5.75 -9.07
N LEU A 145 -6.86 -6.78 -8.30
CA LEU A 145 -7.39 -6.62 -6.95
C LEU A 145 -6.24 -6.54 -5.94
N VAL A 146 -6.43 -5.73 -4.91
CA VAL A 146 -5.47 -5.52 -3.82
C VAL A 146 -6.07 -6.08 -2.54
N CYS A 147 -5.29 -6.88 -1.81
CA CYS A 147 -5.66 -7.35 -0.47
C CYS A 147 -5.61 -6.19 0.53
N GLN A 148 -6.77 -5.61 0.85
CA GLN A 148 -6.89 -4.64 1.93
C GLN A 148 -6.83 -5.33 3.30
N TRP A 149 -6.37 -4.59 4.31
CA TRP A 149 -6.24 -5.09 5.67
C TRP A 149 -7.05 -4.23 6.64
N TYR A 150 -7.60 -4.85 7.69
CA TYR A 150 -8.31 -4.18 8.76
C TYR A 150 -7.52 -4.24 10.07
N PRO A 151 -7.64 -3.23 10.95
CA PRO A 151 -6.98 -3.21 12.26
C PRO A 151 -7.19 -4.46 13.14
N ASP A 152 -8.29 -5.19 12.96
CA ASP A 152 -8.60 -6.43 13.67
C ASP A 152 -7.97 -7.69 13.04
N GLY A 153 -7.20 -7.52 11.96
CA GLY A 153 -6.53 -8.59 11.23
C GLY A 153 -7.34 -9.19 10.08
N ARG A 154 -8.60 -8.81 9.87
CA ARG A 154 -9.37 -9.24 8.68
C ARG A 154 -8.72 -8.72 7.40
N THR A 155 -8.93 -9.42 6.30
CA THR A 155 -8.49 -8.99 4.96
C THR A 155 -9.57 -9.23 3.92
N GLU A 156 -9.47 -8.54 2.80
CA GLU A 156 -10.43 -8.63 1.69
C GLU A 156 -9.76 -8.19 0.38
N PHE A 157 -10.07 -8.86 -0.74
CA PHE A 157 -9.64 -8.39 -2.05
C PHE A 157 -10.58 -7.31 -2.58
N VAL A 158 -10.06 -6.12 -2.88
CA VAL A 158 -10.84 -4.99 -3.38
C VAL A 158 -10.16 -4.35 -4.59
N LYS A 159 -10.96 -3.71 -5.45
CA LYS A 159 -10.41 -2.77 -6.43
C LYS A 159 -9.93 -1.53 -5.68
N PRO A 160 -8.64 -1.14 -5.79
CA PRO A 160 -8.18 0.07 -5.12
C PRO A 160 -8.92 1.28 -5.72
N LEU A 161 -9.31 2.21 -4.85
CA LEU A 161 -9.96 3.46 -5.22
C LEU A 161 -9.05 4.34 -6.09
N ASN A 162 -7.74 4.27 -5.84
CA ASN A 162 -6.71 4.97 -6.62
C ASN A 162 -5.37 4.23 -6.56
N TYR A 163 -4.60 4.37 -7.64
CA TYR A 163 -3.19 3.98 -7.72
C TYR A 163 -2.32 5.22 -7.94
N ILE A 164 -1.31 5.38 -7.11
CA ILE A 164 -0.47 6.58 -7.07
C ILE A 164 0.93 6.18 -7.51
N LYS A 165 1.45 6.89 -8.52
CA LYS A 165 2.85 6.86 -8.94
C LYS A 165 3.39 8.29 -9.03
N THR A 166 4.55 8.51 -8.42
CA THR A 166 5.17 9.85 -8.32
C THR A 166 6.68 9.77 -8.11
N PRO A 167 7.46 10.79 -8.52
CA PRO A 167 8.89 10.84 -8.21
C PRO A 167 9.16 10.77 -6.69
N ALA A 168 10.16 9.97 -6.31
CA ALA A 168 10.64 9.88 -4.94
C ALA A 168 11.84 10.81 -4.70
N ARG A 169 12.02 11.25 -3.46
CA ARG A 169 13.18 12.06 -3.04
C ARG A 169 13.96 11.39 -1.93
N GLU A 170 13.24 10.84 -0.96
CA GLU A 170 13.82 10.20 0.20
C GLU A 170 12.92 9.09 0.72
N PHE A 171 13.55 8.12 1.37
CA PHE A 171 12.89 7.02 2.05
C PHE A 171 13.56 6.72 3.39
N TYR A 172 12.79 6.13 4.28
CA TYR A 172 13.27 5.41 5.43
C TYR A 172 13.37 3.92 5.09
N LEU A 173 14.58 3.40 5.09
CA LEU A 173 14.80 1.96 5.13
C LEU A 173 14.65 1.49 6.57
N ILE A 174 13.65 0.65 6.80
CA ILE A 174 13.45 -0.01 8.08
C ILE A 174 13.74 -1.48 7.87
N LYS A 175 14.84 -1.98 8.45
CA LYS A 175 15.31 -3.33 8.18
C LYS A 175 15.71 -4.06 9.45
N SER A 176 15.19 -5.27 9.59
CA SER A 176 15.66 -6.26 10.54
C SER A 176 15.69 -7.66 9.92
N LYS A 177 16.01 -8.66 10.73
CA LYS A 177 15.93 -10.08 10.34
C LYS A 177 14.50 -10.50 9.97
N SER A 178 13.48 -9.96 10.65
CA SER A 178 12.10 -10.41 10.48
C SER A 178 11.25 -9.53 9.57
N PHE A 179 11.60 -8.26 9.35
CA PHE A 179 10.80 -7.33 8.55
C PHE A 179 11.70 -6.38 7.73
N GLU A 180 11.16 -5.85 6.63
CA GLU A 180 11.82 -4.86 5.79
C GLU A 180 10.77 -3.97 5.14
N MET A 181 10.97 -2.66 5.19
CA MET A 181 10.07 -1.66 4.59
C MET A 181 10.92 -0.52 4.03
N LEU A 182 10.47 0.09 2.94
CA LEU A 182 11.06 1.31 2.40
C LEU A 182 9.95 2.34 2.23
N LEU A 183 9.89 3.30 3.15
CA LEU A 183 8.73 4.17 3.34
C LEU A 183 9.10 5.65 3.21
N SER A 184 8.34 6.43 2.44
CA SER A 184 8.48 7.89 2.45
C SER A 184 8.21 8.46 3.85
N PRO A 185 8.72 9.65 4.20
CA PRO A 185 8.51 10.27 5.51
C PRO A 185 7.04 10.31 5.96
N GLU A 186 6.15 10.55 5.01
CA GLU A 186 4.72 10.79 5.24
C GLU A 186 3.88 9.51 5.19
N HIS A 187 4.53 8.36 4.96
CA HIS A 187 3.87 7.07 4.86
C HIS A 187 3.19 6.68 6.17
N ARG A 188 1.93 6.23 6.08
CA ARG A 188 1.16 5.76 7.25
C ARG A 188 1.60 4.37 7.65
N VAL A 189 2.04 4.22 8.89
CA VAL A 189 2.49 2.94 9.45
C VAL A 189 1.55 2.51 10.57
N PRO A 190 0.80 1.40 10.41
CA PRO A 190 0.06 0.80 11.51
C PRO A 190 1.04 0.18 12.52
N TYR A 191 0.89 0.52 13.79
CA TYR A 191 1.68 -0.01 14.90
C TYR A 191 0.81 -0.38 16.10
N LEU A 192 1.29 -1.23 16.99
CA LEU A 192 0.59 -1.65 18.20
C LEU A 192 1.09 -0.85 19.40
N THR A 193 0.16 -0.36 20.23
CA THR A 193 0.49 0.20 21.54
C THR A 193 1.10 -0.88 22.44
N TRP A 194 2.10 -0.54 23.25
CA TRP A 194 2.75 -1.49 24.17
C TRP A 194 1.77 -2.22 25.10
N ARG A 195 0.95 -1.47 25.85
CA ARG A 195 0.05 -2.01 26.89
C ARG A 195 -1.11 -2.82 26.31
N LYS A 196 -1.99 -2.19 25.52
CA LYS A 196 -3.26 -2.79 25.09
C LYS A 196 -3.21 -3.50 23.73
N ARG A 197 -2.05 -3.52 23.06
CA ARG A 197 -1.87 -4.01 21.68
C ARG A 197 -2.94 -3.50 20.70
N LYS A 198 -3.44 -2.29 20.91
CA LYS A 198 -4.37 -1.63 19.99
C LYS A 198 -3.59 -1.08 18.80
N VAL A 199 -4.16 -1.23 17.62
CA VAL A 199 -3.61 -0.63 16.40
C VAL A 199 -3.77 0.89 16.49
N GLN A 200 -2.68 1.58 16.21
CA GLN A 200 -2.56 3.02 16.07
C GLN A 200 -1.83 3.30 14.76
N VAL A 201 -1.89 4.53 14.28
CA VAL A 201 -1.26 4.92 13.02
C VAL A 201 -0.53 6.23 13.19
N ASP A 202 0.68 6.31 12.65
CA ASP A 202 1.41 7.57 12.55
C ASP A 202 2.24 7.60 11.26
N THR A 203 2.84 8.76 10.93
CA THR A 203 3.79 8.84 9.80
C THR A 203 5.11 8.18 10.16
N MET A 204 5.85 7.76 9.14
CA MET A 204 7.20 7.28 9.35
C MET A 204 8.12 8.33 9.98
N GLU A 205 8.03 9.60 9.59
CA GLU A 205 8.81 10.70 10.19
C GLU A 205 8.50 10.89 11.67
N ASN A 206 7.22 10.86 12.07
CA ASN A 206 6.82 10.98 13.47
C ASN A 206 7.30 9.80 14.30
N LEU A 207 7.13 8.58 13.77
CA LEU A 207 7.65 7.37 14.40
C LEU A 207 9.17 7.45 14.57
N TYR A 208 9.89 7.92 13.56
CA TYR A 208 11.33 8.14 13.62
C TYR A 208 11.71 9.19 14.70
N ASN A 209 11.01 10.32 14.74
CA ASN A 209 11.24 11.38 15.72
C ASN A 209 10.95 10.95 17.16
N ARG A 210 10.00 10.01 17.38
CA ARG A 210 9.80 9.41 18.71
C ARG A 210 11.08 8.72 19.20
N PHE A 211 11.78 7.94 18.36
CA PHE A 211 13.06 7.33 18.75
C PHE A 211 14.19 8.34 19.01
N LYS A 212 14.08 9.59 18.54
CA LYS A 212 15.06 10.64 18.87
C LYS A 212 14.85 11.20 20.27
N LYS A 213 13.60 11.28 20.73
CA LYS A 213 13.24 11.86 22.03
C LYS A 213 13.57 10.93 23.20
N PHE A 214 13.54 9.62 22.97
CA PHE A 214 13.93 8.65 24.00
C PHE A 214 15.44 8.43 23.97
N THR A 215 16.11 8.74 25.08
CA THR A 215 17.55 8.53 25.29
C THR A 215 17.91 7.05 25.48
N ASN A 216 16.96 6.22 25.91
CA ASN A 216 17.18 4.79 26.10
C ASN A 216 16.89 3.96 24.84
N SER A 217 17.69 2.92 24.65
CA SER A 217 17.62 1.87 23.63
C SER A 217 16.31 1.06 23.62
N ASP A 218 15.43 1.26 24.61
CA ASP A 218 14.17 0.55 24.81
C ASP A 218 12.94 1.20 24.16
N SER A 219 13.09 2.38 23.55
CA SER A 219 12.02 2.90 22.68
C SER A 219 11.90 2.00 21.46
N HIS A 220 10.78 1.28 21.37
CA HIS A 220 10.51 0.35 20.28
C HIS A 220 9.10 0.57 19.74
N ILE A 221 8.94 0.32 18.45
CA ILE A 221 7.63 0.30 17.80
C ILE A 221 7.28 -1.14 17.47
N ILE A 222 6.06 -1.53 17.81
CA ILE A 222 5.57 -2.89 17.57
C ILE A 222 4.77 -2.86 16.27
N ILE A 223 5.19 -3.62 15.27
CA ILE A 223 4.47 -3.78 14.01
C ILE A 223 3.63 -5.07 14.06
N PRO A 224 2.32 -5.01 13.75
CA PRO A 224 1.51 -6.21 13.59
C PRO A 224 2.02 -7.00 12.38
N ARG A 225 2.10 -8.33 12.50
CA ARG A 225 2.55 -9.20 11.38
C ARG A 225 1.51 -10.24 10.99
N THR A 226 0.32 -10.11 11.54
CA THR A 226 -0.76 -11.10 11.48
C THR A 226 -1.92 -10.59 10.66
N PHE A 227 -2.55 -11.51 9.95
CA PHE A 227 -3.72 -11.28 9.13
C PHE A 227 -4.50 -12.60 9.03
N LYS A 228 -5.80 -12.51 8.73
CA LYS A 228 -6.67 -13.65 8.38
C LYS A 228 -6.74 -13.77 6.85
N LEU A 229 -7.19 -14.93 6.38
CA LEU A 229 -7.46 -15.12 4.94
C LEU A 229 -8.51 -14.11 4.45
N PRO A 230 -8.46 -13.71 3.17
CA PRO A 230 -9.43 -12.81 2.58
C PRO A 230 -10.86 -13.33 2.72
N MET A 231 -11.76 -12.50 3.25
CA MET A 231 -13.14 -12.90 3.55
C MET A 231 -13.96 -13.25 2.29
N ASN A 232 -13.56 -12.72 1.14
CA ASN A 232 -14.20 -12.96 -0.15
C ASN A 232 -13.55 -14.09 -0.96
N ASN A 233 -12.62 -14.86 -0.38
CA ASN A 233 -12.19 -16.13 -0.96
C ASN A 233 -13.27 -17.19 -0.76
N LYS A 234 -13.95 -17.57 -1.84
CA LYS A 234 -14.97 -18.63 -1.83
C LYS A 234 -14.36 -20.03 -1.60
N GLY A 235 -13.07 -20.19 -1.88
CA GLY A 235 -12.42 -21.48 -1.94
C GLY A 235 -12.38 -22.05 -3.35
N LEU A 236 -11.70 -23.18 -3.48
CA LEU A 236 -11.59 -23.94 -4.71
C LEU A 236 -12.78 -24.87 -4.88
N ASP A 237 -13.26 -25.02 -6.10
CA ASP A 237 -14.30 -26.00 -6.46
C ASP A 237 -13.68 -27.39 -6.69
N ILE A 238 -13.01 -27.90 -5.66
CA ILE A 238 -12.46 -29.26 -5.61
C ILE A 238 -12.70 -29.86 -4.23
N SER A 239 -12.87 -31.18 -4.18
CA SER A 239 -13.03 -31.88 -2.90
C SER A 239 -11.75 -31.81 -2.07
N ASP A 240 -11.91 -31.99 -0.77
CA ASP A 240 -10.84 -32.11 0.20
C ASP A 240 -9.83 -33.22 -0.14
N ASP A 241 -10.28 -34.30 -0.78
CA ASP A 241 -9.41 -35.40 -1.21
C ASP A 241 -8.63 -35.02 -2.47
N LEU A 242 -9.27 -34.37 -3.45
CA LEU A 242 -8.59 -33.84 -4.64
C LEU A 242 -7.56 -32.77 -4.29
N LEU A 243 -7.86 -31.89 -3.32
CA LEU A 243 -6.91 -30.91 -2.78
C LEU A 243 -5.64 -31.59 -2.23
N ARG A 244 -5.79 -32.69 -1.48
CA ARG A 244 -4.65 -33.45 -0.94
C ARG A 244 -3.86 -34.16 -2.03
N VAL A 245 -4.53 -34.72 -3.04
CA VAL A 245 -3.89 -35.32 -4.21
C VAL A 245 -3.09 -34.28 -5.00
N LEU A 246 -3.64 -33.07 -5.20
CA LEU A 246 -2.94 -31.94 -5.84
C LEU A 246 -1.65 -31.59 -5.10
N ILE A 247 -1.67 -31.55 -3.77
CA ILE A 247 -0.47 -31.25 -2.98
C ILE A 247 0.55 -32.37 -3.08
N MET A 248 0.11 -33.63 -2.97
CA MET A 248 0.96 -34.80 -3.13
C MET A 248 1.66 -34.81 -4.50
N GLN A 249 0.94 -34.56 -5.60
CA GLN A 249 1.52 -34.60 -6.94
C GLN A 249 2.53 -33.47 -7.19
N CYS A 250 2.31 -32.28 -6.61
CA CYS A 250 3.24 -31.16 -6.74
C CYS A 250 4.52 -31.39 -5.94
N ALA A 251 4.44 -32.15 -4.85
CA ALA A 251 5.59 -32.50 -4.01
C ALA A 251 6.47 -33.59 -4.63
N ASP A 252 5.91 -34.79 -4.82
CA ASP A 252 6.69 -35.99 -5.20
C ASP A 252 6.35 -36.52 -6.61
N GLY A 253 5.45 -35.86 -7.33
CA GLY A 253 5.03 -36.25 -8.68
C GLY A 253 5.94 -35.71 -9.78
N HIS A 254 6.06 -36.49 -10.87
CA HIS A 254 6.57 -35.99 -12.14
C HIS A 254 5.64 -36.38 -13.28
N ILE A 255 5.52 -35.50 -14.28
CA ILE A 255 4.75 -35.77 -15.50
C ILE A 255 5.58 -36.70 -16.38
N ALA A 256 5.17 -37.96 -16.48
CA ALA A 256 5.82 -38.96 -17.32
C ALA A 256 5.38 -38.88 -18.78
N TYR A 257 4.15 -38.42 -19.04
CA TYR A 257 3.61 -38.27 -20.40
C TYR A 257 2.70 -37.05 -20.49
N ARG A 258 3.15 -36.01 -21.21
CA ARG A 258 2.46 -34.70 -21.27
C ARG A 258 1.09 -34.77 -21.93
N LYS A 259 0.93 -35.55 -23.01
CA LYS A 259 -0.33 -35.62 -23.78
C LYS A 259 -1.53 -36.07 -22.93
N ASN A 260 -1.30 -36.94 -21.93
CA ASN A 260 -2.36 -37.44 -21.05
C ASN A 260 -2.20 -36.97 -19.60
N PHE A 261 -1.32 -36.00 -19.34
CA PHE A 261 -0.97 -35.52 -17.99
C PHE A 261 -0.69 -36.65 -16.98
N ARG A 262 -0.02 -37.72 -17.43
CA ARG A 262 0.19 -38.90 -16.59
C ARG A 262 1.23 -38.60 -15.51
N ILE A 263 0.80 -38.67 -14.25
CA ILE A 263 1.65 -38.47 -13.08
C ILE A 263 2.27 -39.81 -12.67
N VAL A 264 3.54 -39.75 -12.28
CA VAL A 264 4.24 -40.85 -11.65
C VAL A 264 4.87 -40.36 -10.34
N ILE A 265 4.56 -41.05 -9.26
CA ILE A 265 5.13 -40.83 -7.93
C ILE A 265 6.04 -42.02 -7.61
N ARG A 266 7.20 -41.75 -7.02
CA ARG A 266 8.20 -42.78 -6.66
C ARG A 266 8.59 -42.63 -5.20
N GLU A 267 8.00 -43.45 -4.34
CA GLU A 267 8.20 -43.35 -2.91
C GLU A 267 8.98 -44.51 -2.30
N LYS A 268 9.92 -44.16 -1.41
CA LYS A 268 10.70 -45.14 -0.63
C LYS A 268 10.19 -45.29 0.80
N LYS A 269 9.68 -44.21 1.41
CA LYS A 269 9.24 -44.20 2.81
C LYS A 269 7.85 -44.83 2.94
N GLU A 270 7.69 -45.84 3.79
CA GLU A 270 6.41 -46.55 3.99
C GLU A 270 5.25 -45.60 4.32
N ARG A 271 5.48 -44.57 5.13
CA ARG A 271 4.46 -43.56 5.44
C ARG A 271 3.91 -42.84 4.20
N LYS A 272 4.79 -42.47 3.26
CA LYS A 272 4.39 -41.78 2.02
C LYS A 272 3.70 -42.75 1.04
N LYS A 273 4.16 -44.00 0.97
CA LYS A 273 3.51 -45.06 0.18
C LYS A 273 2.06 -45.29 0.61
N LYS A 274 1.84 -45.52 1.91
CA LYS A 274 0.50 -45.73 2.48
C LYS A 274 -0.40 -44.51 2.24
N ARG A 275 0.12 -43.30 2.49
CA ARG A 275 -0.64 -42.06 2.28
C ARG A 275 -1.02 -41.84 0.81
N ALA A 276 -0.11 -42.10 -0.13
CA ALA A 276 -0.41 -41.94 -1.55
C ALA A 276 -1.56 -42.83 -2.01
N ILE A 277 -1.54 -44.10 -1.59
CA ILE A 277 -2.60 -45.07 -1.89
C ILE A 277 -3.93 -44.61 -1.28
N GLU A 278 -3.93 -44.29 0.02
CA GLU A 278 -5.11 -43.81 0.74
C GLU A 278 -5.77 -42.60 0.04
N LEU A 279 -4.96 -41.61 -0.37
CA LEU A 279 -5.47 -40.42 -1.04
C LEU A 279 -6.10 -40.72 -2.41
N LEU A 280 -5.49 -41.61 -3.20
CA LEU A 280 -6.02 -41.98 -4.50
C LEU A 280 -7.30 -42.82 -4.39
N GLU A 281 -7.37 -43.74 -3.42
CA GLU A 281 -8.55 -44.54 -3.14
C GLU A 281 -9.73 -43.66 -2.67
N ARG A 282 -9.49 -42.75 -1.72
CA ARG A 282 -10.50 -41.80 -1.23
C ARG A 282 -11.00 -40.87 -2.34
N ALA A 283 -10.10 -40.37 -3.17
CA ALA A 283 -10.44 -39.54 -4.33
C ALA A 283 -11.05 -40.34 -5.49
N LYS A 284 -11.15 -41.68 -5.38
CA LYS A 284 -11.63 -42.60 -6.43
C LYS A 284 -10.86 -42.43 -7.76
N ILE A 285 -9.55 -42.18 -7.68
CA ILE A 285 -8.67 -42.02 -8.84
C ILE A 285 -8.02 -43.37 -9.16
N PRO A 286 -8.27 -43.97 -10.34
CA PRO A 286 -7.63 -45.21 -10.74
C PRO A 286 -6.11 -45.04 -10.89
N TYR A 287 -5.36 -45.98 -10.34
CA TYR A 287 -3.89 -45.98 -10.41
C TYR A 287 -3.32 -47.36 -10.72
N LYS A 288 -2.10 -47.37 -11.25
CA LYS A 288 -1.28 -48.56 -11.43
C LYS A 288 -0.11 -48.51 -10.45
N MET A 289 0.18 -49.64 -9.82
CA MET A 289 1.24 -49.77 -8.84
C MET A 289 2.21 -50.87 -9.25
N TYR A 290 3.51 -50.60 -9.16
CA TYR A 290 4.54 -51.60 -9.43
C TYR A 290 5.81 -51.32 -8.64
N LYS A 291 6.56 -52.39 -8.33
CA LYS A 291 7.90 -52.26 -7.75
C LYS A 291 8.88 -51.83 -8.85
N SER A 292 9.80 -50.94 -8.52
CA SER A 292 10.84 -50.54 -9.47
C SER A 292 11.72 -51.74 -9.88
N LYS A 293 11.82 -52.00 -11.18
CA LYS A 293 12.67 -53.06 -11.77
C LYS A 293 14.16 -52.70 -11.83
N SER A 294 14.52 -51.43 -11.58
CA SER A 294 15.91 -50.98 -11.66
C SER A 294 16.73 -51.38 -10.43
N LYS A 295 17.94 -51.91 -10.67
CA LYS A 295 18.94 -52.28 -9.64
C LYS A 295 19.31 -51.10 -8.73
N TYR A 296 19.25 -49.87 -9.24
CA TYR A 296 19.55 -48.63 -8.52
C TYR A 296 18.37 -48.07 -7.70
N ASN A 297 17.16 -48.58 -7.92
CA ASN A 297 15.91 -48.10 -7.30
C ASN A 297 15.20 -49.20 -6.49
N LYS A 298 15.96 -50.15 -5.91
CA LYS A 298 15.40 -51.18 -5.03
C LYS A 298 14.65 -50.53 -3.86
N GLY A 299 13.43 -51.01 -3.60
CA GLY A 299 12.58 -50.55 -2.48
C GLY A 299 11.65 -49.37 -2.78
N PHE A 300 11.72 -48.77 -3.96
CA PHE A 300 10.76 -47.75 -4.39
C PHE A 300 9.45 -48.40 -4.89
N LEU A 301 8.35 -47.87 -4.37
CA LEU A 301 7.01 -48.09 -4.92
C LEU A 301 6.75 -47.04 -5.98
N VAL A 302 6.39 -47.48 -7.18
CA VAL A 302 6.01 -46.58 -8.27
C VAL A 302 4.50 -46.62 -8.43
N ILE A 303 3.89 -45.45 -8.26
CA ILE A 303 2.45 -45.24 -8.43
C ILE A 303 2.25 -44.34 -9.64
N SER A 304 1.35 -44.72 -10.53
CA SER A 304 1.06 -43.95 -11.73
C SER A 304 -0.44 -43.84 -11.97
N TYR A 305 -0.89 -42.62 -12.24
CA TYR A 305 -2.30 -42.29 -12.45
C TYR A 305 -2.45 -41.07 -13.36
N THR A 306 -3.67 -40.83 -13.80
CA THR A 306 -4.04 -39.60 -14.51
C THR A 306 -4.99 -38.82 -13.63
N PRO A 307 -4.61 -37.63 -13.14
CA PRO A 307 -5.49 -36.84 -12.28
C PRO A 307 -6.69 -36.28 -13.07
N PRO A 308 -7.82 -36.05 -12.39
CA PRO A 308 -8.94 -35.27 -12.93
C PRO A 308 -8.50 -33.88 -13.41
N LYS A 309 -9.20 -33.32 -14.41
CA LYS A 309 -8.80 -32.08 -15.11
C LYS A 309 -8.61 -30.90 -14.16
N GLU A 310 -9.42 -30.84 -13.11
CA GLU A 310 -9.47 -29.79 -12.09
C GLU A 310 -8.14 -29.64 -11.34
N ILE A 311 -7.38 -30.73 -11.21
CA ILE A 311 -6.10 -30.77 -10.49
C ILE A 311 -4.90 -31.05 -11.41
N GLN A 312 -5.04 -30.98 -12.73
CA GLN A 312 -3.91 -31.13 -13.68
C GLN A 312 -2.97 -29.91 -13.64
N ARG A 313 -2.10 -29.86 -12.62
CA ARG A 313 -1.20 -28.73 -12.33
C ARG A 313 0.17 -29.20 -11.84
N THR A 314 1.19 -28.34 -12.03
CA THR A 314 2.58 -28.60 -11.60
C THR A 314 3.03 -27.77 -10.42
N ASP A 315 2.21 -26.82 -9.97
CA ASP A 315 2.50 -25.91 -8.87
C ASP A 315 1.24 -25.66 -8.03
N LEU A 316 1.45 -25.05 -6.87
CA LEU A 316 0.41 -24.81 -5.87
C LEU A 316 -0.20 -23.41 -5.93
N SER A 317 0.03 -22.63 -7.01
CA SER A 317 -0.44 -21.24 -7.13
C SER A 317 -1.95 -21.09 -6.92
N ILE A 318 -2.75 -22.07 -7.36
CA ILE A 318 -4.20 -22.05 -7.21
C ILE A 318 -4.63 -21.96 -5.73
N LEU A 319 -3.80 -22.42 -4.79
CA LEU A 319 -4.12 -22.42 -3.37
C LEU A 319 -4.14 -21.01 -2.74
N PHE A 320 -3.73 -19.95 -3.44
CA PHE A 320 -4.00 -18.58 -3.00
C PHE A 320 -5.50 -18.28 -2.85
N GLN A 321 -6.35 -19.04 -3.53
CA GLN A 321 -7.80 -18.88 -3.53
C GLN A 321 -8.52 -19.78 -2.49
N CYS A 322 -7.79 -20.59 -1.71
CA CYS A 322 -8.38 -21.41 -0.66
C CYS A 322 -9.18 -20.57 0.35
N ASN A 323 -10.30 -21.14 0.80
CA ASN A 323 -10.99 -20.65 2.00
C ASN A 323 -10.28 -21.17 3.26
N GLU A 324 -10.78 -20.81 4.45
CA GLU A 324 -10.13 -21.17 5.71
C GLU A 324 -10.02 -22.69 5.94
N HIS A 325 -11.08 -23.44 5.60
CA HIS A 325 -11.11 -24.91 5.73
C HIS A 325 -10.05 -25.56 4.83
N GLN A 326 -10.05 -25.22 3.54
CA GLN A 326 -9.09 -25.72 2.57
C GLN A 326 -7.66 -25.31 2.90
N ALA A 327 -7.44 -24.10 3.41
CA ALA A 327 -6.12 -23.63 3.79
C ALA A 327 -5.52 -24.41 4.96
N LYS A 328 -6.34 -24.84 5.94
CA LYS A 328 -5.90 -25.71 7.04
C LYS A 328 -5.40 -27.05 6.50
N ILE A 329 -6.23 -27.68 5.66
CA ILE A 329 -5.89 -28.94 4.98
C ILE A 329 -4.61 -28.79 4.16
N ALA A 330 -4.52 -27.70 3.37
CA ALA A 330 -3.39 -27.46 2.50
C ALA A 330 -2.08 -27.32 3.28
N VAL A 331 -2.06 -26.50 4.33
CA VAL A 331 -0.85 -26.29 5.15
C VAL A 331 -0.39 -27.60 5.80
N GLU A 332 -1.32 -28.42 6.30
CA GLU A 332 -1.01 -29.72 6.91
C GLU A 332 -0.45 -30.72 5.89
N GLU A 333 -1.09 -30.84 4.73
CA GLU A 333 -0.66 -31.77 3.69
C GLU A 333 0.67 -31.33 3.06
N MET A 334 0.89 -30.02 2.84
CA MET A 334 2.16 -29.49 2.37
C MET A 334 3.31 -29.83 3.33
N LEU A 335 3.07 -29.72 4.64
CA LEU A 335 4.03 -30.13 5.67
C LEU A 335 4.20 -31.64 5.77
N PHE A 336 3.20 -32.44 5.39
CA PHE A 336 3.32 -33.88 5.36
C PHE A 336 4.33 -34.33 4.29
N TRP A 337 4.24 -33.77 3.09
CA TRP A 337 5.01 -34.21 1.92
C TRP A 337 6.43 -33.63 1.87
N ASP A 338 6.55 -32.31 1.91
CA ASP A 338 7.82 -31.57 1.83
C ASP A 338 8.17 -30.78 3.09
N GLY A 339 7.52 -31.14 4.20
CA GLY A 339 7.82 -30.58 5.50
C GLY A 339 8.98 -31.27 6.21
N SER A 340 9.70 -30.49 7.01
CA SER A 340 10.67 -30.98 7.97
C SER A 340 10.55 -30.25 9.31
N ILE A 341 11.06 -30.89 10.36
CA ILE A 341 11.13 -30.30 11.70
C ILE A 341 12.55 -29.83 11.92
N TYR A 342 12.73 -28.51 12.01
CA TYR A 342 13.97 -27.91 12.47
C TYR A 342 13.99 -27.89 13.99
N LYS A 343 15.02 -28.51 14.59
CA LYS A 343 15.33 -28.43 16.01
C LYS A 343 16.65 -27.65 16.17
N GLY A 344 16.63 -26.57 16.93
CA GLY A 344 17.83 -25.79 17.23
C GLY A 344 17.70 -25.09 18.58
N LYS A 345 18.76 -24.49 19.10
CA LYS A 345 18.67 -23.63 20.30
C LYS A 345 18.40 -22.18 19.87
N ASN A 346 17.56 -21.46 20.59
CA ASN A 346 17.43 -20.01 20.41
C ASN A 346 18.64 -19.28 21.05
N GLY A 347 18.71 -17.96 20.92
CA GLY A 347 19.79 -17.16 21.54
C GLY A 347 19.84 -17.21 23.07
N SER A 348 18.82 -17.79 23.72
CA SER A 348 18.77 -18.02 25.17
C SER A 348 18.99 -19.49 25.53
N GLY A 349 19.56 -20.30 24.63
CA GLY A 349 19.83 -21.73 24.84
C GLY A 349 18.62 -22.67 24.85
N LYS A 350 17.38 -22.16 24.80
CA LYS A 350 16.15 -22.97 24.84
C LYS A 350 15.91 -23.67 23.50
N LEU A 351 15.44 -24.92 23.57
CA LEU A 351 15.06 -25.69 22.39
C LEU A 351 13.95 -24.98 21.60
N ARG A 352 14.22 -24.77 20.32
CA ARG A 352 13.34 -24.16 19.35
C ARG A 352 13.01 -25.22 18.29
N ILE A 353 11.74 -25.56 18.23
CA ILE A 353 11.17 -26.47 17.22
C ILE A 353 10.39 -25.62 16.22
N CYS A 354 10.70 -25.74 14.93
CA CYS A 354 9.99 -25.04 13.86
C CYS A 354 9.65 -26.01 12.73
N LYS A 355 8.44 -25.91 12.18
CA LYS A 355 8.07 -26.60 10.96
C LYS A 355 8.59 -25.80 9.76
N VAL A 356 9.15 -26.50 8.78
CA VAL A 356 9.74 -25.92 7.57
C VAL A 356 9.15 -26.61 6.36
N PHE A 357 8.75 -25.87 5.34
CA PHE A 357 8.31 -26.39 4.04
C PHE A 357 9.36 -26.02 2.97
N HIS A 358 9.70 -26.96 2.08
CA HIS A 358 10.65 -26.74 0.98
C HIS A 358 9.93 -26.86 -0.36
N GLY A 359 10.37 -26.09 -1.35
CA GLY A 359 9.78 -26.18 -2.69
C GLY A 359 10.30 -25.10 -3.64
N GLN A 360 9.63 -24.97 -4.78
CA GLN A 360 9.86 -23.88 -5.70
C GLN A 360 9.33 -22.57 -5.11
N LYS A 361 9.76 -21.43 -5.68
CA LYS A 361 9.43 -20.12 -5.13
C LYS A 361 7.93 -19.87 -5.00
N ILE A 362 7.14 -20.27 -5.99
CA ILE A 362 5.68 -20.08 -6.01
C ILE A 362 5.00 -20.90 -4.91
N ASP A 363 5.37 -22.16 -4.73
CA ASP A 363 4.82 -23.04 -3.70
C ASP A 363 5.17 -22.56 -2.29
N VAL A 364 6.40 -22.05 -2.13
CA VAL A 364 6.87 -21.47 -0.86
C VAL A 364 6.17 -20.14 -0.55
N ASP A 365 5.79 -19.37 -1.57
CA ASP A 365 4.99 -18.14 -1.41
C ASP A 365 3.55 -18.44 -1.00
N VAL A 366 2.94 -19.44 -1.63
CA VAL A 366 1.63 -19.98 -1.26
C VAL A 366 1.67 -20.46 0.19
N PHE A 367 2.67 -21.28 0.55
CA PHE A 367 2.84 -21.76 1.91
C PHE A 367 3.00 -20.61 2.90
N GLN A 368 3.83 -19.61 2.58
CA GLN A 368 4.02 -18.44 3.44
C GLN A 368 2.70 -17.73 3.70
N PHE A 369 1.91 -17.47 2.65
CA PHE A 369 0.62 -16.81 2.77
C PHE A 369 -0.35 -17.61 3.64
N LEU A 370 -0.60 -18.88 3.30
CA LEU A 370 -1.56 -19.73 4.00
C LEU A 370 -1.12 -19.98 5.45
N ALA A 371 0.13 -20.40 5.67
CA ALA A 371 0.62 -20.71 7.01
C ALA A 371 0.71 -19.45 7.90
N SER A 372 0.99 -18.27 7.34
CA SER A 372 0.93 -17.02 8.13
C SER A 372 -0.47 -16.72 8.62
N ALA A 373 -1.49 -16.92 7.79
CA ALA A 373 -2.88 -16.71 8.17
C ALA A 373 -3.38 -17.77 9.16
N ILE A 374 -3.20 -19.05 8.86
CA ILE A 374 -3.70 -20.18 9.65
C ILE A 374 -3.03 -20.27 11.03
N HIS A 375 -1.70 -20.16 11.09
CA HIS A 375 -1.00 -20.21 12.37
C HIS A 375 -0.94 -18.86 13.10
N ASN A 376 -1.51 -17.81 12.48
CA ASN A 376 -1.48 -16.44 13.02
C ASN A 376 -0.05 -16.04 13.43
N SER A 377 0.91 -16.26 12.53
CA SER A 377 2.34 -16.23 12.85
C SER A 377 3.22 -15.77 11.68
N ILE A 378 4.43 -15.31 12.00
CA ILE A 378 5.41 -14.90 10.99
C ILE A 378 5.99 -16.14 10.32
N VAL A 379 5.84 -16.25 9.00
CA VAL A 379 6.49 -17.27 8.19
C VAL A 379 7.62 -16.62 7.38
N SER A 380 8.86 -17.05 7.59
CA SER A 380 10.04 -16.48 6.94
C SER A 380 10.48 -17.35 5.77
N ILE A 381 10.73 -16.73 4.62
CA ILE A 381 11.26 -17.40 3.43
C ILE A 381 12.78 -17.22 3.37
N TYR A 382 13.46 -18.28 2.92
CA TYR A 382 14.88 -18.30 2.67
C TYR A 382 15.15 -19.04 1.35
N LYS A 383 16.22 -18.65 0.67
CA LYS A 383 16.77 -19.41 -0.45
C LYS A 383 17.70 -20.49 0.09
N ASP A 384 17.60 -21.71 -0.43
CA ASP A 384 18.54 -22.78 -0.14
C ASP A 384 19.92 -22.41 -0.72
N LYS A 385 20.99 -22.69 0.05
CA LYS A 385 22.36 -22.33 -0.35
C LYS A 385 22.96 -23.31 -1.35
N ARG A 386 22.39 -24.51 -1.48
CA ARG A 386 22.86 -25.54 -2.40
C ARG A 386 22.64 -25.09 -3.85
N LYS A 387 23.57 -25.43 -4.73
CA LYS A 387 23.41 -25.23 -6.17
C LYS A 387 22.62 -26.42 -6.75
N TYR A 388 21.49 -26.13 -7.38
CA TYR A 388 20.63 -27.14 -8.00
C TYR A 388 20.72 -27.04 -9.52
N LYS A 389 20.60 -28.18 -10.20
CA LYS A 389 20.75 -28.26 -11.67
C LYS A 389 19.63 -27.57 -12.44
N LYS A 390 18.40 -27.59 -11.93
CA LYS A 390 17.21 -27.11 -12.65
C LYS A 390 16.79 -25.71 -12.20
N HIS A 391 16.44 -25.59 -10.91
CA HIS A 391 15.85 -24.37 -10.36
C HIS A 391 16.35 -24.16 -8.93
N ASP A 392 16.38 -22.92 -8.48
CA ASP A 392 16.63 -22.60 -7.07
C ASP A 392 15.51 -23.17 -6.19
N ILE A 393 15.91 -23.74 -5.05
CA ILE A 393 14.97 -24.20 -4.02
C ILE A 393 14.88 -23.15 -2.92
N PHE A 394 13.66 -22.97 -2.42
CA PHE A 394 13.36 -22.10 -1.30
C PHE A 394 12.77 -22.91 -0.16
N TYR A 395 12.80 -22.33 1.04
CA TYR A 395 12.09 -22.89 2.17
C TYR A 395 11.42 -21.81 3.01
N ALA A 396 10.24 -22.12 3.52
CA ALA A 396 9.49 -21.29 4.44
C ALA A 396 9.51 -21.90 5.84
N ARG A 397 9.81 -21.09 6.85
CA ARG A 397 9.87 -21.49 8.27
C ARG A 397 8.78 -20.80 9.06
N ILE A 398 7.95 -21.58 9.74
CA ILE A 398 6.94 -21.05 10.67
C ILE A 398 7.65 -20.62 11.96
N ASN A 399 7.53 -19.34 12.34
CA ASN A 399 8.06 -18.81 13.58
C ASN A 399 6.93 -18.62 14.61
N LYS A 400 7.23 -18.66 15.91
CA LYS A 400 6.22 -18.40 16.97
C LYS A 400 5.82 -16.92 17.11
N GLY A 401 6.52 -15.99 16.44
CA GLY A 401 6.28 -14.56 16.60
C GLY A 401 5.06 -14.07 15.82
N LYS A 402 4.31 -13.13 16.41
CA LYS A 402 3.14 -12.46 15.79
C LYS A 402 3.38 -10.99 15.46
N ILE A 403 4.50 -10.46 15.92
CA ILE A 403 4.83 -9.04 15.91
C ILE A 403 6.29 -8.86 15.53
N SER A 404 6.66 -7.66 15.14
CA SER A 404 8.06 -7.28 14.99
C SER A 404 8.36 -5.99 15.72
N TYR A 405 9.53 -5.94 16.34
CA TYR A 405 10.02 -4.77 17.05
C TYR A 405 10.92 -3.95 16.12
N ILE A 406 10.52 -2.72 15.85
CA ILE A 406 11.40 -1.72 15.24
C ILE A 406 12.13 -1.01 16.37
N LEU A 407 13.46 -1.02 16.28
CA LEU A 407 14.37 -0.29 17.15
C LEU A 407 15.01 0.82 16.32
N LYS A 408 15.53 1.85 16.99
CA LYS A 408 16.26 2.96 16.32
C LYS A 408 17.31 2.47 15.33
N ARG A 409 18.11 1.45 15.71
CA ARG A 409 19.16 0.83 14.86
C ARG A 409 18.65 0.18 13.58
N HIS A 410 17.34 -0.10 13.48
CA HIS A 410 16.74 -0.68 12.27
C HIS A 410 16.41 0.38 11.21
N ILE A 411 16.45 1.67 11.54
CA ILE A 411 15.99 2.75 10.66
C ILE A 411 17.18 3.51 10.07
N LYS A 412 17.19 3.69 8.75
CA LYS A 412 18.15 4.53 8.02
C LYS A 412 17.42 5.45 7.05
N LYS A 413 17.74 6.75 7.04
CA LYS A 413 17.29 7.67 5.97
C LYS A 413 18.15 7.46 4.72
N ILE A 414 17.51 7.39 3.57
CA ILE A 414 18.16 7.19 2.27
C ILE A 414 17.61 8.24 1.30
N LYS A 415 18.50 9.05 0.72
CA LYS A 415 18.16 9.93 -0.41
C LYS A 415 18.18 9.11 -1.69
N ILE A 416 17.18 9.28 -2.54
CA ILE A 416 17.10 8.56 -3.81
C ILE A 416 16.95 9.56 -4.94
N GLN A 417 17.69 9.34 -6.02
CA GLN A 417 17.59 10.09 -7.27
C GLN A 417 16.95 9.20 -8.34
N ASN A 418 16.13 9.80 -9.21
CA ASN A 418 15.59 9.15 -10.41
C ASN A 418 14.73 7.89 -10.17
N THR A 419 14.03 7.78 -9.03
CA THR A 419 13.08 6.70 -8.78
C THR A 419 11.68 7.21 -8.50
N TYR A 420 10.72 6.28 -8.47
CA TYR A 420 9.31 6.54 -8.16
C TYR A 420 8.93 5.91 -6.82
N GLN A 421 7.96 6.54 -6.18
CA GLN A 421 7.22 6.01 -5.03
C GLN A 421 5.78 5.72 -5.43
N TYR A 422 5.19 4.73 -4.76
CA TYR A 422 3.91 4.14 -5.11
C TYR A 422 2.97 4.01 -3.91
N CYS A 423 1.66 4.07 -4.13
CA CYS A 423 0.68 3.83 -3.07
C CYS A 423 -0.67 3.40 -3.64
N PHE A 424 -1.44 2.66 -2.85
CA PHE A 424 -2.85 2.42 -3.07
C PHE A 424 -3.70 3.31 -2.17
N THR A 425 -4.90 3.63 -2.65
CA THR A 425 -6.01 4.03 -1.79
C THR A 425 -7.01 2.89 -1.74
N THR A 426 -7.11 2.21 -0.60
CA THR A 426 -8.13 1.20 -0.29
C THR A 426 -9.22 1.77 0.63
N PRO A 427 -10.45 1.23 0.60
CA PRO A 427 -11.52 1.64 1.52
C PRO A 427 -11.13 1.58 3.00
N SER A 428 -10.42 0.52 3.43
CA SER A 428 -10.05 0.35 4.84
C SER A 428 -8.97 1.33 5.33
N GLY A 429 -8.28 2.02 4.43
CA GLY A 429 -7.12 2.82 4.80
C GLY A 429 -5.79 2.05 4.87
N PHE A 430 -5.80 0.73 4.69
CA PHE A 430 -4.62 -0.15 4.78
C PHE A 430 -4.65 -1.30 3.76
N TRP A 431 -3.49 -1.90 3.52
CA TRP A 431 -3.34 -3.06 2.65
C TRP A 431 -2.19 -3.95 3.12
N LEU A 432 -2.17 -5.19 2.63
CA LEU A 432 -1.14 -6.16 2.96
C LEU A 432 0.02 -6.05 1.97
N ALA A 433 1.19 -5.69 2.47
CA ALA A 433 2.41 -5.53 1.71
C ALA A 433 3.40 -6.66 2.00
N ARG A 434 4.32 -6.88 1.06
CA ARG A 434 5.47 -7.76 1.26
C ARG A 434 6.71 -7.13 0.66
N LYS A 435 7.84 -7.20 1.36
CA LYS A 435 9.14 -6.78 0.83
C LYS A 435 10.19 -7.80 1.18
N ASN A 436 10.94 -8.27 0.18
CA ASN A 436 11.97 -9.31 0.35
C ASN A 436 11.42 -10.53 1.12
N GLY A 437 10.22 -10.99 0.78
CA GLY A 437 9.57 -12.14 1.42
C GLY A 437 9.14 -11.90 2.87
N LYS A 438 8.97 -10.65 3.31
CA LYS A 438 8.52 -10.31 4.67
C LYS A 438 7.18 -9.57 4.58
N ILE A 439 6.10 -10.23 5.00
CA ILE A 439 4.73 -9.71 4.91
C ILE A 439 4.43 -8.75 6.06
N PHE A 440 3.79 -7.61 5.81
CA PHE A 440 3.35 -6.67 6.84
C PHE A 440 2.12 -5.85 6.38
N PRO A 441 1.21 -5.46 7.28
CA PRO A 441 0.21 -4.45 7.00
C PRO A 441 0.85 -3.07 6.83
N THR A 442 0.32 -2.27 5.90
CA THR A 442 0.81 -0.91 5.63
C THR A 442 -0.37 0.03 5.32
N GLY A 443 -0.20 1.33 5.57
CA GLY A 443 -1.26 2.32 5.35
C GLY A 443 -1.30 2.92 3.95
N ASN A 444 -2.43 3.56 3.64
CA ASN A 444 -2.66 4.35 2.42
C ASN A 444 -2.06 5.75 2.52
N SER A 445 -2.07 6.45 1.38
CA SER A 445 -1.82 7.88 1.28
C SER A 445 -2.99 8.70 1.86
N GLY A 446 -2.71 9.68 2.74
CA GLY A 446 -3.71 10.43 3.50
C GLY A 446 -4.43 11.58 2.77
N LYS A 447 -4.23 11.77 1.46
CA LYS A 447 -4.76 12.94 0.71
C LYS A 447 -6.27 12.90 0.50
N THR A 448 -6.80 11.74 0.11
CA THR A 448 -8.21 11.57 -0.29
C THR A 448 -9.18 11.87 0.86
N TYR A 449 -8.83 11.43 2.07
CA TYR A 449 -9.68 11.63 3.25
C TYR A 449 -9.79 13.10 3.68
N MET A 450 -8.79 13.94 3.40
CA MET A 450 -8.84 15.39 3.68
C MET A 450 -9.92 16.07 2.84
N ILE A 451 -9.97 15.77 1.54
CA ILE A 451 -10.96 16.32 0.60
C ILE A 451 -12.37 15.91 1.01
N MET A 452 -12.56 14.61 1.24
CA MET A 452 -13.88 14.08 1.59
C MET A 452 -14.39 14.66 2.91
N ALA A 453 -13.52 14.85 3.89
CA ALA A 453 -13.88 15.49 5.17
C ALA A 453 -14.36 16.93 4.99
N ILE A 454 -13.67 17.71 4.15
CA ILE A 454 -14.08 19.09 3.86
C ILE A 454 -15.43 19.10 3.15
N CYS A 455 -15.60 18.25 2.14
CA CYS A 455 -16.88 18.15 1.41
C CYS A 455 -18.06 17.80 2.32
N LYS A 456 -17.84 16.97 3.35
CA LYS A 456 -18.91 16.60 4.30
C LYS A 456 -19.25 17.69 5.32
N ALA A 457 -18.32 18.61 5.61
CA ALA A 457 -18.51 19.67 6.59
C ALA A 457 -19.25 20.90 6.05
N ILE A 458 -19.35 21.04 4.73
CA ILE A 458 -19.93 22.21 4.07
C ILE A 458 -21.37 21.89 3.70
N LYS A 459 -22.30 22.81 3.96
CA LYS A 459 -23.69 22.67 3.50
C LYS A 459 -23.74 22.72 1.96
N GLU A 460 -24.58 21.90 1.34
CA GLU A 460 -24.74 21.86 -0.11
C GLU A 460 -25.06 23.27 -0.64
N ASN A 461 -24.39 23.68 -1.73
CA ASN A 461 -24.47 24.97 -2.45
C ASN A 461 -23.30 25.98 -2.35
N ILE A 462 -22.11 25.59 -1.86
CA ILE A 462 -20.93 26.49 -1.87
C ILE A 462 -19.81 25.96 -2.79
N PRO A 463 -19.37 26.73 -3.80
CA PRO A 463 -18.16 26.41 -4.56
C PRO A 463 -16.91 26.76 -3.75
N ILE A 464 -16.17 25.75 -3.28
CA ILE A 464 -14.86 25.91 -2.62
C ILE A 464 -13.75 25.48 -3.57
N LEU A 465 -12.75 26.35 -3.74
CA LEU A 465 -11.51 26.04 -4.44
C LEU A 465 -10.52 25.39 -3.46
N VAL A 466 -10.29 24.09 -3.61
CA VAL A 466 -9.34 23.33 -2.79
C VAL A 466 -8.14 22.94 -3.66
N ILE A 467 -7.03 23.64 -3.49
CA ILE A 467 -5.81 23.32 -4.22
C ILE A 467 -5.01 22.32 -3.39
N ILE A 468 -4.91 21.07 -3.86
CA ILE A 468 -4.11 20.01 -3.22
C ILE A 468 -2.95 19.64 -4.12
N PRO A 469 -1.78 20.26 -3.93
CA PRO A 469 -0.64 19.92 -4.74
C PRO A 469 -0.13 18.51 -4.43
N LYS A 470 0.25 17.78 -5.48
CA LYS A 470 0.98 16.52 -5.33
C LYS A 470 2.36 16.77 -4.72
N TYR A 471 2.97 17.91 -5.12
CA TYR A 471 4.24 18.53 -4.71
C TYR A 471 4.19 20.04 -5.03
N GLN A 472 5.06 20.84 -4.43
CA GLN A 472 5.16 22.29 -4.69
C GLN A 472 5.26 22.65 -6.18
N ALA A 473 6.01 21.91 -7.00
CA ALA A 473 6.11 22.16 -8.44
C ALA A 473 4.78 21.94 -9.21
N LEU A 474 3.90 21.07 -8.73
CA LEU A 474 2.57 20.86 -9.32
C LEU A 474 1.59 21.95 -8.86
N LEU A 475 1.75 22.47 -7.63
CA LEU A 475 1.03 23.67 -7.18
C LEU A 475 1.21 24.80 -8.20
N GLU A 476 2.47 25.05 -8.56
CA GLU A 476 2.88 26.11 -9.48
C GLU A 476 2.28 25.89 -10.89
N GLN A 477 2.23 24.64 -11.37
CA GLN A 477 1.70 24.31 -12.69
C GLN A 477 0.17 24.33 -12.74
N THR A 478 -0.52 23.87 -11.68
CA THR A 478 -1.97 23.92 -11.55
C THR A 478 -2.45 25.36 -11.43
N VAL A 479 -1.79 26.17 -10.58
CA VAL A 479 -2.05 27.61 -10.47
C VAL A 479 -1.90 28.29 -11.83
N LYS A 480 -0.85 27.97 -12.60
CA LYS A 480 -0.65 28.52 -13.95
C LYS A 480 -1.75 28.14 -14.94
N LYS A 481 -2.08 26.84 -15.07
CA LYS A 481 -3.10 26.37 -16.01
C LYS A 481 -4.48 26.94 -15.68
N PHE A 482 -4.79 27.06 -14.40
CA PHE A 482 -6.03 27.64 -13.92
C PHE A 482 -6.12 29.15 -14.24
N LEU A 483 -5.03 29.89 -14.01
CA LEU A 483 -4.92 31.30 -14.38
C LEU A 483 -4.98 31.52 -15.91
N GLU A 484 -4.44 30.60 -16.72
CA GLU A 484 -4.49 30.65 -18.19
C GLU A 484 -5.87 30.32 -18.77
N PHE A 485 -6.57 29.31 -18.21
CA PHE A 485 -7.91 28.91 -18.64
C PHE A 485 -8.92 30.04 -18.50
N PHE A 486 -8.93 30.76 -17.36
CA PHE A 486 -9.87 31.86 -17.12
C PHE A 486 -9.46 33.19 -17.76
N LYS A 487 -8.18 33.39 -18.13
CA LYS A 487 -7.79 34.51 -19.01
C LYS A 487 -8.43 34.43 -20.40
N LYS A 488 -8.84 33.23 -20.84
CA LYS A 488 -9.40 32.97 -22.18
C LYS A 488 -10.92 33.15 -22.26
N TYR A 489 -11.62 33.13 -21.12
CA TYR A 489 -13.05 33.39 -21.04
C TYR A 489 -13.24 34.71 -20.29
N GLU A 490 -13.41 35.82 -21.02
CA GLU A 490 -13.93 37.07 -20.45
C GLU A 490 -15.37 36.81 -19.97
N ILE A 491 -15.51 36.33 -18.74
CA ILE A 491 -16.84 36.20 -18.13
C ILE A 491 -17.25 37.60 -17.67
N GLY A 492 -18.16 38.20 -18.43
CA GLY A 492 -18.87 39.41 -18.08
C GLY A 492 -19.45 39.32 -16.68
N TRP A 493 -19.27 40.40 -15.93
CA TRP A 493 -19.69 40.55 -14.56
C TRP A 493 -21.21 40.69 -14.51
N ASN A 494 -21.92 39.64 -14.10
CA ASN A 494 -23.31 39.77 -13.66
C ASN A 494 -23.41 39.38 -12.19
N TYR A 495 -23.67 40.39 -11.36
CA TYR A 495 -24.15 40.20 -10.00
C TYR A 495 -25.50 39.49 -10.06
N GLY A 496 -25.56 38.27 -9.53
CA GLY A 496 -26.81 37.56 -9.30
C GLY A 496 -27.24 36.63 -10.44
N LYS A 497 -27.57 35.40 -10.05
CA LYS A 497 -28.13 34.29 -10.84
C LYS A 497 -27.14 33.56 -11.77
N GLY A 498 -26.77 32.33 -11.36
CA GLY A 498 -26.54 31.26 -12.33
C GLY A 498 -25.24 30.45 -12.27
N TYR A 499 -24.85 29.91 -11.12
CA TYR A 499 -24.09 28.64 -11.08
C TYR A 499 -24.84 27.66 -10.18
N LYS A 500 -25.93 27.08 -10.73
CA LYS A 500 -26.89 26.24 -9.99
C LYS A 500 -26.50 24.78 -9.84
N ASN A 501 -25.31 24.36 -10.25
CA ASN A 501 -24.84 22.99 -10.04
C ASN A 501 -23.46 23.02 -9.38
N GLY A 502 -23.39 22.53 -8.14
CA GLY A 502 -22.15 22.44 -7.37
C GLY A 502 -21.06 21.71 -8.16
N ARG A 503 -19.95 22.39 -8.43
CA ARG A 503 -18.74 21.78 -8.96
C ARG A 503 -17.56 22.22 -8.11
N ILE A 504 -16.94 21.25 -7.45
CA ILE A 504 -15.60 21.39 -6.91
C ILE A 504 -14.67 21.50 -8.13
N MET A 505 -13.91 22.59 -8.24
CA MET A 505 -12.75 22.60 -9.12
C MET A 505 -11.55 22.10 -8.34
N ILE A 506 -11.10 20.89 -8.69
CA ILE A 506 -9.87 20.26 -8.22
C ILE A 506 -8.69 20.75 -9.05
#